data_AF-A0A453NRW7-F1
#
_entry.id   AF-A0A453NRW7-F1
#
_cell.length_a   1.000
_cell.length_b   1.000
_cell.length_c   1.000
_cell.angle_alpha   90.00
_cell.angle_beta   90.00
_cell.angle_gamma   90.00
#
_symmetry.space_group_name_H-M   'P 1'
#
loop_
_entity.id
_entity.type
_entity.pdbx_description
1 polymer ?
#
loop_
_entity_poly.entity_id
_entity_poly.type
_entity_poly.pdbx_seq_one_letter_code
_entity_poly.pdbx_strand_id
1 'polypeptide(L)'
;TRNSAAMPPPLKNRSHAPAKVGQSRPPPRQPGRWMASRDAGERAAFFARREAATVLRRVLRGDASKRSGGSIKSLVFSPSVRNKRATFALVCQTLKYLPILKEVLASSGVFSSKWKKQEELVYVTAYDILFGQHS
;
A
#
# COMPACT_ATOMS: atom_id res chain seq x y z
N THR A 1 60.99 -59.90 21.90
CA THR A 1 60.11 -58.95 22.62
C THR A 1 59.67 -57.90 21.60
N ARG A 2 58.40 -57.72 21.22
CA ARG A 2 57.26 -57.35 22.07
C ARG A 2 55.95 -57.49 21.24
N ASN A 3 54.99 -58.20 21.83
CA ASN A 3 53.53 -58.27 21.67
C ASN A 3 52.77 -57.55 20.54
N SER A 4 51.93 -58.35 19.87
CA SER A 4 50.63 -57.98 19.30
C SER A 4 49.56 -57.74 20.39
N ALA A 5 48.70 -56.73 20.18
CA ALA A 5 47.35 -56.50 20.73
C ALA A 5 47.08 -54.97 20.73
N ALA A 6 45.93 -54.38 20.45
CA ALA A 6 44.61 -54.78 19.96
C ALA A 6 43.95 -53.47 19.45
N MET A 7 43.10 -53.55 18.42
CA MET A 7 42.33 -52.40 17.92
C MET A 7 41.25 -51.96 18.93
N PRO A 8 40.97 -50.65 19.08
CA PRO A 8 39.86 -50.19 19.92
C PRO A 8 38.50 -50.49 19.25
N PRO A 9 37.45 -50.77 20.04
CA PRO A 9 36.12 -51.10 19.52
C PRO A 9 35.41 -49.85 18.94
N PRO A 10 34.44 -50.03 18.02
CA PRO A 10 33.72 -48.92 17.41
C PRO A 10 32.80 -48.23 18.42
N LEU A 11 32.83 -46.89 18.42
CA LEU A 11 31.98 -46.06 19.26
C LEU A 11 30.51 -46.19 18.83
N LYS A 12 29.71 -46.66 19.78
CA LYS A 12 28.28 -46.96 19.70
C LYS A 12 27.45 -45.74 19.28
N ASN A 13 26.53 -45.96 18.33
CA ASN A 13 25.46 -45.07 17.89
C ASN A 13 24.90 -44.18 19.02
N ARG A 14 25.12 -42.87 18.93
CA ARG A 14 24.33 -41.89 19.66
C ARG A 14 23.11 -41.53 18.84
N SER A 15 21.99 -42.13 19.20
CA SER A 15 20.66 -41.79 18.73
C SER A 15 20.45 -40.28 18.79
N HIS A 16 20.20 -39.65 17.64
CA HIS A 16 19.67 -38.29 17.58
C HIS A 16 18.27 -38.29 18.20
N ALA A 17 18.17 -37.85 19.45
CA ALA A 17 16.91 -37.42 20.03
C ALA A 17 16.45 -36.14 19.31
N PRO A 18 15.18 -36.02 18.89
CA PRO A 18 14.70 -34.78 18.29
C PRO A 18 14.68 -33.69 19.36
N ALA A 19 15.29 -32.55 19.05
CA ALA A 19 15.19 -31.34 19.86
C ALA A 19 13.71 -30.99 20.04
N LYS A 20 13.24 -30.93 21.29
CA LYS A 20 11.91 -30.41 21.60
C LYS A 20 11.85 -28.95 21.13
N VAL A 21 11.11 -28.70 20.07
CA VAL A 21 10.66 -27.38 19.64
C VAL A 21 9.88 -26.79 20.82
N GLY A 22 10.54 -25.89 21.56
CA GLY A 22 9.89 -25.02 22.52
C GLY A 22 8.87 -24.18 21.76
N GLN A 23 7.60 -24.44 21.99
CA GLN A 23 6.50 -23.62 21.50
C GLN A 23 6.60 -22.24 22.17
N SER A 24 7.28 -21.30 21.52
CA SER A 24 7.11 -19.88 21.82
C SER A 24 5.68 -19.51 21.44
N ARG A 25 4.77 -19.48 22.42
CA ARG A 25 3.42 -18.94 22.24
C ARG A 25 3.56 -17.53 21.65
N PRO A 26 2.79 -17.17 20.59
CA PRO A 26 2.80 -15.81 20.08
C PRO A 26 2.38 -14.85 21.21
N PRO A 27 2.99 -13.66 21.30
CA PRO A 27 2.65 -12.70 22.34
C PRO A 27 1.15 -12.36 22.29
N PRO A 28 0.52 -12.12 23.46
CA PRO A 28 -0.90 -11.78 23.51
C PRO A 28 -1.18 -10.57 22.62
N ARG A 29 -2.28 -10.64 21.85
CA ARG A 29 -2.72 -9.56 20.96
C ARG A 29 -2.93 -8.29 21.78
N GLN A 30 -1.97 -7.37 21.74
CA GLN A 30 -2.08 -6.09 22.44
C GLN A 30 -3.14 -5.21 21.74
N PRO A 31 -4.19 -4.77 22.44
CA PRO A 31 -5.25 -3.94 21.85
C PRO A 31 -4.72 -2.65 21.21
N GLY A 32 -3.68 -2.05 21.80
CA GLY A 32 -3.06 -0.82 21.31
C GLY A 32 -2.39 -0.96 19.94
N ARG A 33 -1.92 -2.16 19.58
CA ARG A 33 -1.29 -2.40 18.26
C ARG A 33 -2.30 -2.29 17.12
N TRP A 34 -3.57 -2.63 17.37
CA TRP A 34 -4.63 -2.55 16.36
C TRP A 34 -5.12 -1.11 16.17
N MET A 35 -5.28 -0.36 17.26
CA MET A 35 -5.58 1.08 17.21
C MET A 35 -4.49 1.83 16.44
N ALA A 36 -3.22 1.64 16.81
CA ALA A 36 -2.09 2.28 16.12
C ALA A 36 -1.97 1.86 14.64
N SER A 37 -2.34 0.62 14.30
CA SER A 37 -2.38 0.15 12.91
C SER A 37 -3.50 0.80 12.10
N ARG A 38 -4.65 1.10 12.73
CA ARG A 38 -5.73 1.87 12.10
C ARG A 38 -5.30 3.31 11.85
N ASP A 39 -4.70 3.97 12.84
CA ASP A 39 -4.18 5.33 12.69
C ASP A 39 -3.08 5.42 11.60
N ALA A 40 -2.25 4.38 11.49
CA ALA A 40 -1.25 4.28 10.42
C ALA A 40 -1.90 4.10 9.05
N GLY A 41 -2.94 3.28 8.96
CA GLY A 41 -3.74 3.09 7.74
C GLY A 41 -4.42 4.39 7.29
N GLU A 42 -5.04 5.12 8.21
CA GLU A 42 -5.69 6.40 7.93
C GLU A 42 -4.70 7.46 7.45
N ARG A 43 -3.53 7.55 8.09
CA ARG A 43 -2.44 8.43 7.62
C ARG A 43 -1.95 8.02 6.24
N ALA A 44 -1.79 6.72 5.98
CA ALA A 44 -1.36 6.23 4.68
C ALA A 44 -2.39 6.56 3.58
N ALA A 45 -3.69 6.40 3.87
CA ALA A 45 -4.79 6.77 2.98
C ALA A 45 -4.80 8.29 2.71
N PHE A 46 -4.60 9.10 3.73
CA PHE A 46 -4.49 10.57 3.58
C PHE A 46 -3.36 10.96 2.61
N PHE A 47 -2.17 10.37 2.76
CA PHE A 47 -1.06 10.63 1.82
C PHE A 47 -1.38 10.13 0.42
N ALA A 48 -1.94 8.93 0.28
CA ALA A 48 -2.33 8.38 -1.02
C ALA A 48 -3.31 9.30 -1.75
N ARG A 49 -4.32 9.85 -1.06
CA ARG A 49 -5.28 10.81 -1.65
C ARG A 49 -4.58 12.07 -2.18
N ARG A 50 -3.70 12.67 -1.38
CA ARG A 50 -2.98 13.91 -1.78
C ARG A 50 -2.02 13.67 -2.94
N GLU A 51 -1.29 12.56 -2.90
CA GLU A 51 -0.37 12.17 -3.97
C GLU A 51 -1.13 11.85 -5.25
N ALA A 52 -2.22 11.10 -5.15
CA ALA A 52 -3.09 10.77 -6.27
C ALA A 52 -3.69 12.02 -6.92
N ALA A 53 -4.17 12.99 -6.13
CA ALA A 53 -4.67 14.26 -6.66
C ALA A 53 -3.60 15.02 -7.45
N THR A 54 -2.35 15.03 -6.97
CA THR A 54 -1.23 15.68 -7.66
C THR A 54 -0.90 15.00 -8.99
N VAL A 55 -0.90 13.67 -9.02
CA VAL A 55 -0.69 12.88 -10.24
C VAL A 55 -1.86 13.08 -11.22
N LEU A 56 -3.09 12.97 -10.73
CA LEU A 56 -4.32 13.12 -11.51
C LEU A 56 -4.36 14.49 -12.21
N ARG A 57 -4.01 15.57 -11.49
CA ARG A 57 -3.90 16.90 -12.07
C ARG A 57 -2.92 16.96 -13.25
N ARG A 58 -1.76 16.30 -13.15
CA ARG A 58 -0.78 16.24 -14.25
C ARG A 58 -1.31 15.46 -15.44
N VAL A 59 -2.01 14.34 -15.19
CA VAL A 59 -2.63 13.51 -16.22
C VAL A 59 -3.70 14.31 -16.97
N LEU A 60 -4.67 14.90 -16.25
CA LEU A 60 -5.78 15.64 -16.85
C LEU A 60 -5.31 16.90 -17.58
N ARG A 61 -4.31 17.62 -17.03
CA ARG A 61 -3.73 18.77 -17.72
C ARG A 61 -2.97 18.37 -18.99
N GLY A 62 -2.24 17.25 -18.95
CA GLY A 62 -1.56 16.70 -20.12
C GLY A 62 -2.55 16.35 -21.24
N ASP A 63 -3.61 15.62 -20.86
CA ASP A 63 -4.71 15.26 -21.75
C ASP A 63 -5.37 16.50 -22.39
N ALA A 64 -5.78 17.48 -21.58
CA ALA A 64 -6.39 18.72 -22.05
C ALA A 64 -5.46 19.55 -22.97
N SER A 65 -4.14 19.49 -22.76
CA SER A 65 -3.16 20.20 -23.58
C SER A 65 -2.65 19.41 -24.78
N LYS A 66 -3.19 18.20 -25.03
CA LYS A 66 -2.72 17.25 -26.06
C LYS A 66 -1.20 16.99 -25.98
N ARG A 67 -0.62 17.08 -24.79
CA ARG A 67 0.81 16.80 -24.53
C ARG A 67 0.90 15.65 -23.55
N SER A 68 1.75 14.66 -23.82
CA SER A 68 1.99 13.58 -22.86
C SER A 68 2.74 14.14 -21.65
N GLY A 69 2.04 14.43 -20.55
CA GLY A 69 2.62 14.88 -19.28
C GLY A 69 3.42 13.81 -18.52
N GLY A 70 3.88 12.75 -19.21
CA GLY A 70 4.36 11.50 -18.65
C GLY A 70 3.25 10.45 -18.54
N SER A 71 3.63 9.17 -18.51
CA SER A 71 2.68 8.09 -18.24
C SER A 71 2.28 8.11 -16.76
N ILE A 72 1.08 7.59 -16.44
CA ILE A 72 0.62 7.47 -15.04
C ILE A 72 1.67 6.73 -14.19
N LYS A 73 2.26 5.68 -14.75
CA LYS A 73 3.33 4.91 -14.10
C LYS A 73 4.55 5.80 -13.81
N SER A 74 5.08 6.55 -14.78
CA SER A 74 6.25 7.40 -14.52
C SER A 74 5.96 8.49 -13.47
N LEU A 75 4.75 9.06 -13.49
CA LEU A 75 4.33 10.07 -12.51
C LEU A 75 4.21 9.51 -11.08
N VAL A 76 3.65 8.32 -10.91
CA VAL A 76 3.50 7.68 -9.59
C VAL A 76 4.85 7.21 -9.05
N PHE A 77 5.72 6.66 -9.90
CA PHE A 77 7.01 6.15 -9.45
C PHE A 77 8.08 7.24 -9.20
N SER A 78 7.79 8.52 -9.51
CA SER A 78 8.59 9.70 -9.11
C SER A 78 8.90 9.74 -7.61
N PRO A 79 10.13 10.07 -7.15
CA PRO A 79 10.54 10.03 -5.74
C PRO A 79 9.67 10.86 -4.78
N SER A 80 8.88 11.80 -5.28
CA SER A 80 7.92 12.60 -4.52
C SER A 80 6.73 11.82 -3.96
N VAL A 81 6.43 10.63 -4.47
CA VAL A 81 5.29 9.80 -4.04
C VAL A 81 5.79 8.75 -3.05
N ARG A 82 5.28 8.80 -1.81
CA ARG A 82 5.61 7.90 -0.71
C ARG A 82 4.89 6.56 -0.85
N ASN A 83 3.59 6.57 -1.12
CA ASN A 83 2.80 5.33 -1.19
C ASN A 83 2.50 4.93 -2.64
N LYS A 84 3.50 4.40 -3.34
CA LYS A 84 3.41 4.04 -4.76
C LYS A 84 2.20 3.19 -5.11
N ARG A 85 1.98 2.13 -4.35
CA ARG A 85 0.96 1.12 -4.64
C ARG A 85 -0.44 1.68 -4.45
N ALA A 86 -0.71 2.32 -3.32
CA ALA A 86 -2.02 2.91 -3.05
C ALA A 86 -2.30 4.06 -4.01
N THR A 87 -1.32 4.93 -4.24
CA THR A 87 -1.45 6.06 -5.17
C THR A 87 -1.71 5.60 -6.60
N PHE A 88 -1.00 4.57 -7.09
CA PHE A 88 -1.22 4.02 -8.44
C PHE A 88 -2.64 3.48 -8.59
N ALA A 89 -3.07 2.63 -7.64
CA ALA A 89 -4.41 2.05 -7.65
C ALA A 89 -5.48 3.15 -7.64
N LEU A 90 -5.34 4.12 -6.73
CA LEU A 90 -6.31 5.19 -6.55
C LEU A 90 -6.43 6.09 -7.78
N VAL A 91 -5.32 6.43 -8.45
CA VAL A 91 -5.33 7.20 -9.70
C VAL A 91 -6.05 6.43 -10.81
N CYS A 92 -5.68 5.17 -11.04
CA CYS A 92 -6.29 4.35 -12.09
C CYS A 92 -7.80 4.18 -11.88
N GLN A 93 -8.23 3.93 -10.65
CA GLN A 93 -9.65 3.81 -10.35
C GLN A 93 -10.38 5.15 -10.48
N THR A 94 -9.81 6.24 -9.97
CA THR A 94 -10.43 7.58 -10.10
C THR A 94 -10.63 7.95 -11.57
N LEU A 95 -9.64 7.67 -12.43
CA LEU A 95 -9.76 7.88 -13.88
C LEU A 95 -10.85 7.02 -14.52
N LYS A 96 -10.96 5.75 -14.13
CA LYS A 96 -12.00 4.84 -14.61
C LYS A 96 -13.41 5.36 -14.31
N TYR A 97 -13.63 5.94 -13.13
CA TYR A 97 -14.93 6.45 -12.69
C TYR A 97 -15.11 7.96 -12.90
N LEU A 98 -14.13 8.64 -13.52
CA LEU A 98 -14.11 10.10 -13.64
C LEU A 98 -15.39 10.69 -14.27
N PRO A 99 -16.00 10.11 -15.33
CA PRO A 99 -17.23 10.64 -15.90
C PRO A 99 -18.39 10.65 -14.90
N ILE A 100 -18.58 9.55 -14.16
CA ILE A 100 -19.66 9.41 -13.17
C ILE A 100 -19.40 10.34 -11.97
N LEU A 101 -18.15 10.43 -11.51
CA LEU A 101 -17.78 11.34 -10.43
C LEU A 101 -18.09 12.80 -10.79
N LYS A 102 -17.80 13.21 -12.03
CA LYS A 102 -18.14 14.54 -12.54
C LYS A 102 -19.64 14.81 -12.51
N GLU A 103 -20.44 13.86 -12.99
CA GLU A 103 -21.90 13.98 -13.01
C GLU A 103 -22.48 14.10 -11.61
N VAL A 104 -22.10 13.18 -10.70
CA VAL A 104 -22.58 13.19 -9.31
C VAL A 104 -22.18 14.48 -8.59
N LEU A 105 -20.93 14.92 -8.75
CA LEU A 105 -20.45 16.14 -8.10
C LEU A 105 -21.12 17.41 -8.68
N ALA A 106 -21.40 17.44 -9.98
CA ALA A 106 -22.15 18.52 -10.60
C ALA A 106 -23.60 18.58 -10.05
N SER A 107 -24.30 17.45 -10.00
CA SER A 107 -25.68 17.37 -9.48
C SER A 107 -25.78 17.67 -7.99
N SER A 108 -24.72 17.39 -7.21
CA SER A 108 -24.69 17.67 -5.77
C SER A 108 -24.46 19.15 -5.40
N GLY A 109 -24.07 20.00 -6.36
CA GLY A 109 -23.74 21.41 -6.08
C GLY A 109 -22.44 21.62 -5.27
N VAL A 110 -21.63 20.57 -5.07
CA VAL A 110 -20.39 20.63 -4.25
C VAL A 110 -19.32 21.54 -4.87
N PHE A 111 -19.35 21.78 -6.18
CA PHE A 111 -18.41 22.67 -6.88
C PHE A 111 -18.70 24.16 -6.65
N SER A 112 -18.44 24.64 -5.43
CA SER A 112 -18.29 26.07 -5.14
C SER A 112 -16.94 26.60 -5.67
N SER A 113 -16.80 27.93 -5.80
CA SER A 113 -15.59 28.61 -6.28
C SER A 113 -14.31 28.23 -5.52
N LYS A 114 -14.43 27.86 -4.24
CA LYS A 114 -13.32 27.37 -3.40
C LYS A 114 -12.80 25.99 -3.83
N TRP A 115 -13.70 25.07 -4.21
CA TRP A 115 -13.36 23.68 -4.55
C TRP A 115 -12.91 23.50 -5.99
N LYS A 116 -13.26 24.43 -6.89
CA LYS A 116 -12.77 24.44 -8.28
C LYS A 116 -11.24 24.42 -8.40
N LYS A 117 -10.52 25.05 -7.45
CA LYS A 117 -9.04 25.03 -7.45
C LYS A 117 -8.43 23.69 -7.01
N GLN A 118 -9.24 22.79 -6.45
CA GLN A 118 -8.84 21.50 -5.88
C GLN A 118 -9.69 20.37 -6.48
N GLU A 119 -10.16 20.55 -7.71
CA GLU A 119 -11.07 19.65 -8.41
C GLU A 119 -10.57 18.20 -8.41
N GLU A 120 -9.29 17.97 -8.67
CA GLU A 120 -8.72 16.62 -8.67
C GLU A 120 -8.67 15.99 -7.28
N LEU A 121 -8.49 16.78 -6.23
CA LEU A 121 -8.56 16.30 -4.86
C LEU A 121 -10.00 15.91 -4.50
N VAL A 122 -11.00 16.66 -4.98
CA VAL A 122 -12.41 16.33 -4.79
C VAL A 122 -12.74 15.01 -5.50
N TYR A 123 -12.31 14.81 -6.74
CA TYR A 123 -12.55 13.54 -7.46
C TYR A 123 -11.94 12.34 -6.74
N VAL A 124 -10.68 12.44 -6.33
CA VAL A 124 -10.00 11.36 -5.61
C VAL A 124 -10.67 11.06 -4.27
N THR A 125 -11.06 12.11 -3.53
CA THR A 125 -11.72 11.95 -2.23
C THR A 125 -13.13 11.38 -2.38
N ALA A 126 -13.89 11.85 -3.37
CA ALA A 126 -15.22 11.32 -3.67
C ALA A 126 -15.14 9.84 -4.04
N TYR A 127 -14.20 9.46 -4.92
CA TYR A 127 -13.98 8.05 -5.23
C TYR A 127 -13.67 7.23 -3.98
N ASP A 128 -12.73 7.69 -3.15
CA ASP A 128 -12.29 6.95 -1.97
C ASP A 128 -13.39 6.83 -0.89
N ILE A 129 -14.25 7.83 -0.73
CA ILE A 129 -15.41 7.75 0.18
C ILE A 129 -16.46 6.79 -0.37
N LEU A 130 -16.76 6.89 -1.68
CA LEU A 130 -17.82 6.09 -2.31
C LEU A 130 -17.43 4.62 -2.47
N PHE A 131 -16.15 4.32 -2.67
CA PHE A 131 -15.67 2.99 -3.07
C PHE A 131 -14.47 2.46 -2.27
N GLY A 132 -13.88 3.23 -1.35
CA GLY A 132 -12.63 2.89 -0.65
C GLY A 132 -12.75 1.85 0.49
N GLN A 133 -13.91 1.23 0.67
CA GLN A 133 -14.13 0.21 1.72
C GLN A 133 -13.56 -1.19 1.38
N HIS A 134 -12.91 -1.36 0.21
CA HIS A 134 -12.48 -2.66 -0.34
C HIS A 134 -10.95 -2.86 -0.47
N SER A 135 -10.14 -2.25 0.40
CA SER A 135 -8.66 -2.39 0.37
C SER A 135 -8.04 -2.80 1.69
#